data_AF-A0A1G9VV60-F1
#
_entry.id   AF-A0A1G9VV60-F1
#
_cell.length_a   1.000
_cell.length_b   1.000
_cell.length_c   1.000
_cell.angle_alpha   90.00
_cell.angle_beta   90.00
_cell.angle_gamma   90.00
#
_symmetry.space_group_name_H-M   'P 1'
#
loop_
_entity.id
_entity.type
_entity.pdbx_description
1 polymer ?
#
loop_
_entity_poly.entity_id
_entity_poly.type
_entity_poly.pdbx_seq_one_letter_code
_entity_poly.pdbx_strand_id
1 'polypeptide(L)'
;MNPLILFLPVYRASVTAYLLGLVALALLDAMRMQFGLILIPSGIALIAIWFFVYALHANRRRHAGREPALGVLPVVVAVLAKGVAAVMGIFPGLVAAMTDFAERNGVDTADDQAFAEAISQPGFQEAFQNDLLAQPELMDTLTAGMAWPSWFGFWLVIALFAIWFARMRPPNAPSVSPGV
;
A
#
# COMPACT_ATOMS: atom_id res chain seq x y z
N MET A 1 14.75 13.81 -21.71
CA MET A 1 13.60 12.96 -21.29
C MET A 1 12.33 13.77 -21.41
N ASN A 2 11.24 13.23 -21.96
CA ASN A 2 9.97 13.97 -22.04
C ASN A 2 9.22 13.85 -20.69
N PRO A 3 9.01 14.94 -19.93
CA PRO A 3 8.33 14.89 -18.64
C PRO A 3 6.88 14.42 -18.75
N LEU A 4 6.24 14.57 -19.92
CA LEU A 4 4.88 14.12 -20.19
C LEU A 4 4.71 12.59 -20.07
N ILE A 5 5.81 11.83 -20.05
CA ILE A 5 5.82 10.38 -19.77
C ILE A 5 5.22 10.06 -18.39
N LEU A 6 5.36 10.97 -17.43
CA LEU A 6 4.75 10.82 -16.11
C LEU A 6 3.24 11.02 -16.20
N PHE A 7 2.79 12.00 -16.98
CA PHE A 7 1.41 12.50 -16.94
C PHE A 7 0.43 11.80 -17.87
N LEU A 8 0.91 11.16 -18.95
CA LEU A 8 0.00 10.59 -19.95
C LEU A 8 0.43 9.16 -20.34
N PRO A 9 -0.51 8.20 -20.35
CA PRO A 9 -0.25 6.81 -20.73
C PRO A 9 -0.16 6.65 -22.26
N VAL A 10 0.51 7.55 -22.98
CA VAL A 10 0.61 7.56 -24.46
C VAL A 10 2.06 7.43 -24.94
N TYR A 11 3.03 7.74 -24.07
CA TYR A 11 4.44 7.81 -24.45
C TYR A 11 5.17 6.46 -24.29
N ARG A 12 6.40 6.41 -24.80
CA ARG A 12 7.34 5.30 -24.56
C ARG A 12 8.30 5.69 -23.43
N ALA A 13 8.35 4.88 -22.37
CA ALA A 13 9.24 5.11 -21.24
C ALA A 13 10.48 4.19 -21.30
N SER A 14 11.68 4.79 -21.34
CA SER A 14 12.93 4.06 -21.06
C SER A 14 12.92 3.48 -19.65
N VAL A 15 13.69 2.41 -19.41
CA VAL A 15 13.78 1.78 -18.07
C VAL A 15 14.15 2.78 -16.97
N THR A 16 15.14 3.65 -17.22
CA THR A 16 15.57 4.66 -16.25
C THR A 16 14.47 5.65 -15.91
N ALA A 17 13.79 6.21 -16.93
CA ALA A 17 12.65 7.12 -16.73
C ALA A 17 11.51 6.46 -15.94
N TYR A 18 11.25 5.18 -16.22
CA TYR A 18 10.23 4.40 -15.56
C TYR A 18 10.55 4.19 -14.07
N LEU A 19 11.75 3.73 -13.74
CA LEU A 19 12.16 3.49 -12.36
C LEU A 19 12.28 4.80 -11.56
N LEU A 20 12.88 5.84 -12.14
CA LEU A 20 12.97 7.15 -11.49
C LEU A 20 11.60 7.76 -11.23
N GLY A 21 10.66 7.62 -12.19
CA GLY A 21 9.28 8.07 -12.00
C GLY A 21 8.60 7.36 -10.82
N LEU A 22 8.78 6.05 -10.70
CA LEU A 22 8.21 5.29 -9.57
C LEU A 22 8.84 5.67 -8.23
N VAL A 23 10.17 5.82 -8.17
CA VAL A 23 10.86 6.25 -6.95
C VAL A 23 10.43 7.65 -6.53
N ALA A 24 10.33 8.58 -7.48
CA ALA A 24 9.85 9.94 -7.21
C ALA A 24 8.41 9.94 -6.66
N LEU A 25 7.52 9.13 -7.25
CA LEU A 25 6.15 8.98 -6.74
C LEU A 25 6.10 8.34 -5.35
N ALA A 26 6.95 7.35 -5.07
CA ALA A 26 7.02 6.71 -3.76
C ALA A 26 7.44 7.70 -2.67
N LEU A 27 8.45 8.53 -2.96
CA LEU A 27 8.90 9.59 -2.06
C LEU A 27 7.83 10.66 -1.86
N LEU A 28 7.14 11.09 -2.94
CA LEU A 28 6.05 12.05 -2.84
C LEU A 28 4.89 11.51 -1.99
N ASP A 29 4.54 10.22 -2.12
CA ASP A 29 3.51 9.58 -1.30
C ASP A 29 3.95 9.47 0.17
N ALA A 30 5.20 9.13 0.45
CA ALA A 30 5.74 9.11 1.81
C ALA A 30 5.71 10.51 2.45
N MET A 31 6.13 11.54 1.70
CA MET A 31 6.05 12.94 2.15
C MET A 31 4.61 13.37 2.39
N ARG A 32 3.67 12.97 1.52
CA ARG A 32 2.24 13.23 1.71
C ARG A 32 1.73 12.65 3.03
N MET A 33 2.13 11.42 3.38
CA MET A 33 1.73 10.81 4.64
C MET A 33 2.36 11.50 5.85
N GLN A 34 3.66 11.82 5.79
CA GLN A 34 4.41 12.35 6.93
C GLN A 34 4.05 13.80 7.26
N PHE A 35 3.83 14.64 6.25
CA PHE A 35 3.66 16.08 6.44
C PHE A 35 2.21 16.54 6.27
N GLY A 36 1.35 15.69 5.70
CA GLY A 36 0.01 16.09 5.27
C GLY A 36 0.09 17.09 4.13
N LEU A 37 -0.37 16.72 2.93
CA LEU A 37 -0.58 17.72 1.88
C LEU A 37 -1.86 18.51 2.22
N ILE A 38 -1.72 19.56 3.02
CA ILE A 38 -2.81 20.41 3.55
C ILE A 38 -3.77 20.91 2.45
N LEU A 39 -3.28 21.06 1.20
CA LEU A 39 -4.07 21.58 0.09
C LEU A 39 -4.88 20.56 -0.72
N ILE A 40 -4.63 19.25 -0.59
CA ILE A 40 -5.29 18.24 -1.43
C ILE A 40 -5.97 17.20 -0.53
N PRO A 41 -7.30 17.02 -0.65
CA PRO A 41 -7.99 15.92 0.03
C PRO A 41 -7.26 14.60 -0.20
N SER A 42 -6.99 13.86 0.87
CA SER A 42 -6.13 12.66 0.86
C SER A 42 -6.54 11.63 -0.19
N GLY A 43 -7.86 11.48 -0.44
CA GLY A 43 -8.39 10.62 -1.49
C GLY A 43 -8.01 11.04 -2.92
N ILE A 44 -8.00 12.35 -3.21
CA ILE A 44 -7.63 12.87 -4.54
C ILE A 44 -6.14 12.61 -4.81
N ALA A 45 -5.29 12.85 -3.81
CA ALA A 45 -3.86 12.58 -3.92
C ALA A 45 -3.57 11.09 -4.18
N LEU A 46 -4.31 10.19 -3.53
CA LEU A 46 -4.21 8.74 -3.74
C LEU A 46 -4.61 8.33 -5.16
N ILE A 47 -5.74 8.83 -5.66
CA ILE A 47 -6.20 8.56 -7.03
C ILE A 47 -5.18 9.06 -8.05
N ALA A 48 -4.59 10.23 -7.82
CA ALA A 48 -3.54 10.77 -8.67
C ALA A 48 -2.31 9.85 -8.68
N ILE A 49 -1.84 9.38 -7.53
CA ILE A 49 -0.72 8.42 -7.42
C ILE A 49 -1.03 7.16 -8.23
N TRP A 50 -2.23 6.58 -8.08
CA TRP A 50 -2.63 5.38 -8.81
C TRP A 50 -2.62 5.60 -10.31
N PHE A 51 -3.12 6.75 -10.77
CA PHE A 51 -3.09 7.14 -12.17
C PHE A 51 -1.66 7.28 -12.70
N PHE A 52 -0.76 7.94 -11.96
CA PHE A 52 0.63 8.12 -12.36
C PHE A 52 1.40 6.80 -12.42
N VAL A 53 1.17 5.92 -11.44
CA VAL A 53 1.73 4.56 -11.44
C VAL A 53 1.23 3.78 -12.64
N TYR A 54 -0.09 3.81 -12.92
CA TYR A 54 -0.66 3.21 -14.12
C TYR A 54 -0.02 3.77 -15.41
N ALA A 55 0.11 5.09 -15.53
CA ALA A 55 0.68 5.72 -16.71
C ALA A 55 2.12 5.27 -16.96
N LEU A 56 2.93 5.18 -15.92
CA LEU A 56 4.30 4.67 -15.98
C LEU A 56 4.37 3.20 -16.43
N HIS A 57 3.52 2.34 -15.84
CA HIS A 57 3.42 0.93 -16.23
C HIS A 57 2.96 0.76 -17.68
N ALA A 58 1.91 1.49 -18.10
CA ALA A 58 1.38 1.47 -19.45
C ALA A 58 2.43 1.96 -20.47
N ASN A 59 3.14 3.05 -20.18
CA ASN A 59 4.19 3.59 -21.03
C ASN A 59 5.40 2.65 -21.15
N ARG A 60 5.76 1.94 -20.08
CA ARG A 60 6.83 0.94 -20.10
C ARG A 60 6.46 -0.28 -20.94
N ARG A 61 5.22 -0.76 -20.82
CA ARG A 61 4.69 -1.86 -21.63
C ARG A 61 4.59 -1.48 -23.10
N ARG A 62 4.12 -0.27 -23.41
CA ARG A 62 4.11 0.26 -24.79
C ARG A 62 5.52 0.32 -25.37
N HIS A 63 6.51 0.76 -24.60
CA HIS A 63 7.90 0.75 -25.04
C HIS A 63 8.42 -0.67 -25.35
N ALA A 64 7.93 -1.68 -24.64
CA ALA A 64 8.22 -3.09 -24.93
C ALA A 64 7.35 -3.71 -26.04
N GLY A 65 6.51 -2.92 -26.74
CA GLY A 65 5.62 -3.43 -27.79
C GLY A 65 4.47 -4.31 -27.27
N ARG A 66 4.11 -4.19 -25.99
CA ARG A 66 3.03 -4.95 -25.35
C ARG A 66 1.78 -4.10 -25.16
N GLU A 67 0.63 -4.76 -25.02
CA GLU A 67 -0.64 -4.11 -24.74
C GLU A 67 -0.59 -3.29 -23.44
N PRO A 68 -0.96 -2.00 -23.46
CA PRO A 68 -0.85 -1.10 -22.31
C PRO A 68 -1.96 -1.31 -21.25
N ALA A 69 -3.10 -1.88 -21.62
CA ALA A 69 -4.25 -2.09 -20.72
C ALA A 69 -3.87 -2.94 -19.50
N LEU A 70 -3.04 -3.98 -19.69
CA LEU A 70 -2.48 -4.81 -18.63
C LEU A 70 -1.52 -4.05 -17.68
N GLY A 71 -1.23 -2.77 -17.95
CA GLY A 71 -0.54 -1.87 -17.02
C GLY A 71 -1.38 -1.48 -15.79
N VAL A 72 -2.68 -1.78 -15.79
CA VAL A 72 -3.57 -1.57 -14.62
C VAL A 72 -3.38 -2.63 -13.53
N LEU A 73 -2.94 -3.84 -13.91
CA LEU A 73 -2.81 -4.98 -12.99
C LEU A 73 -1.91 -4.69 -11.77
N PRO A 74 -0.71 -4.09 -11.93
CA PRO A 74 0.12 -3.71 -10.79
C PRO A 74 -0.59 -2.80 -9.79
N VAL A 75 -1.41 -1.87 -10.29
CA VAL A 75 -2.15 -0.92 -9.44
C VAL A 75 -3.23 -1.65 -8.65
N VAL A 76 -4.04 -2.49 -9.30
CA VAL A 76 -5.11 -3.24 -8.62
C VAL A 76 -4.54 -4.15 -7.53
N VAL A 77 -3.48 -4.91 -7.85
CA VAL A 77 -2.83 -5.81 -6.88
C VAL A 77 -2.21 -5.00 -5.73
N ALA A 78 -1.57 -3.86 -6.01
CA ALA A 78 -0.99 -3.01 -4.99
C ALA A 78 -2.04 -2.38 -4.07
N VAL A 79 -3.22 -2.01 -4.59
CA VAL A 79 -4.34 -1.50 -3.77
C VAL A 79 -4.87 -2.58 -2.83
N LEU A 80 -5.00 -3.83 -3.28
CA LEU A 80 -5.39 -4.94 -2.42
C LEU A 80 -4.34 -5.20 -1.33
N ALA A 81 -3.05 -5.27 -1.71
CA ALA A 81 -1.95 -5.44 -0.75
C ALA A 81 -1.87 -4.29 0.26
N LYS A 82 -2.17 -3.06 -0.17
CA LYS A 82 -2.27 -1.88 0.69
C LYS A 82 -3.33 -2.06 1.78
N GLY A 83 -4.48 -2.62 1.44
CA GLY A 83 -5.57 -2.88 2.38
C GLY A 83 -5.19 -3.96 3.40
N VAL A 84 -4.66 -5.09 2.92
CA VAL A 84 -4.20 -6.18 3.79
C VAL A 84 -3.11 -5.69 4.75
N ALA A 85 -2.11 -4.96 4.23
CA ALA A 85 -1.02 -4.45 5.07
C ALA A 85 -1.50 -3.41 6.10
N ALA A 86 -2.50 -2.60 5.76
CA ALA A 86 -3.11 -1.66 6.72
C ALA A 86 -3.78 -2.41 7.89
N VAL A 87 -4.53 -3.47 7.60
CA VAL A 87 -5.16 -4.33 8.62
C VAL A 87 -4.11 -4.99 9.51
N MET A 88 -3.07 -5.56 8.88
CA MET A 88 -1.94 -6.15 9.62
C MET A 88 -1.21 -5.14 10.52
N GLY A 89 -1.19 -3.86 10.11
CA GLY A 89 -0.58 -2.79 10.89
C GLY A 89 -1.33 -2.43 12.17
N ILE A 90 -2.66 -2.51 12.16
CA ILE A 90 -3.50 -2.22 13.34
C ILE A 90 -3.47 -3.37 14.35
N PHE A 91 -3.33 -4.60 13.86
CA PHE A 91 -3.56 -5.81 14.64
C PHE A 91 -2.82 -5.86 15.99
N PRO A 92 -1.53 -5.53 16.09
CA PRO A 92 -0.83 -5.53 17.38
C PRO A 92 -1.42 -4.54 18.39
N GLY A 93 -1.78 -3.33 17.94
CA GLY A 93 -2.39 -2.32 18.79
C GLY A 93 -3.81 -2.72 19.22
N LEU A 94 -4.57 -3.36 18.32
CA LEU A 94 -5.91 -3.85 18.64
C LEU A 94 -5.88 -4.97 19.67
N VAL A 95 -4.91 -5.89 19.57
CA VAL A 95 -4.71 -6.95 20.56
C VAL A 95 -4.33 -6.37 21.92
N ALA A 96 -3.41 -5.40 21.95
CA ALA A 96 -3.05 -4.70 23.19
C ALA A 96 -4.27 -4.02 23.82
N ALA A 97 -5.04 -3.26 23.04
CA ALA A 97 -6.27 -2.61 23.51
C ALA A 97 -7.31 -3.59 24.06
N MET A 98 -7.48 -4.74 23.40
CA MET A 98 -8.41 -5.78 23.84
C MET A 98 -7.95 -6.45 25.14
N THR A 99 -6.64 -6.61 25.31
CA THR A 99 -6.03 -7.15 26.54
C THR A 99 -6.26 -6.19 27.70
N ASP A 100 -5.92 -4.90 27.53
CA ASP A 100 -6.15 -3.85 28.52
C ASP A 100 -7.64 -3.70 28.89
N PHE A 101 -8.54 -3.86 27.92
CA PHE A 101 -9.98 -3.85 28.17
C PHE A 101 -10.39 -5.06 29.03
N ALA A 102 -9.90 -6.26 28.72
CA ALA A 102 -10.20 -7.46 29.49
C ALA A 102 -9.70 -7.33 30.94
N GLU A 103 -8.48 -6.83 31.15
CA GLU A 103 -7.92 -6.57 32.49
C GLU A 103 -8.76 -5.59 33.29
N ARG A 104 -9.17 -4.46 32.68
CA ARG A 104 -10.06 -3.47 33.32
C ARG A 104 -11.42 -4.05 33.72
N ASN A 105 -11.87 -5.11 33.06
CA ASN A 105 -13.11 -5.82 33.38
C ASN A 105 -12.88 -7.04 34.30
N GLY A 106 -11.69 -7.18 34.86
CA GLY A 106 -11.37 -8.21 35.86
C GLY A 106 -11.06 -9.60 35.27
N VAL A 107 -10.78 -9.69 33.97
CA VAL A 107 -10.29 -10.90 33.33
C VAL A 107 -8.79 -11.03 33.60
N ASP A 108 -8.35 -12.21 34.03
CA ASP A 108 -6.93 -12.53 34.11
C ASP A 108 -6.39 -12.81 32.70
N THR A 109 -5.66 -11.86 32.14
CA THR A 109 -5.04 -11.95 30.80
C THR A 109 -3.74 -12.72 30.78
N ALA A 110 -3.18 -13.07 31.95
CA ALA A 110 -2.03 -13.96 32.05
C ALA A 110 -2.41 -15.44 31.91
N ASP A 111 -3.69 -15.76 32.06
CA ASP A 111 -4.27 -17.07 31.78
C ASP A 111 -4.91 -17.08 30.39
N ASP A 112 -4.25 -17.74 29.43
CA ASP A 112 -4.70 -17.89 28.04
C ASP A 112 -6.12 -18.45 27.95
N GLN A 113 -6.51 -19.34 28.87
CA GLN A 113 -7.85 -19.94 28.87
C GLN A 113 -8.89 -18.93 29.36
N ALA A 114 -8.62 -18.21 30.45
CA ALA A 114 -9.53 -17.17 30.96
C ALA A 114 -9.73 -16.04 29.95
N PHE A 115 -8.66 -15.62 29.26
CA PHE A 115 -8.77 -14.63 28.18
C PHE A 115 -9.59 -15.15 27.00
N ALA A 116 -9.34 -16.39 26.54
CA ALA A 116 -10.09 -17.00 25.45
C ALA A 116 -11.59 -17.16 25.78
N GLU A 117 -11.92 -17.53 27.02
CA GLU A 117 -13.29 -17.61 27.49
C GLU A 117 -13.95 -16.23 27.51
N ALA A 118 -13.27 -15.20 28.02
CA ALA A 118 -13.79 -13.83 28.07
C ALA A 118 -14.10 -13.25 26.68
N ILE A 119 -13.19 -13.38 25.71
CA ILE A 119 -13.41 -12.87 24.34
C ILE A 119 -14.53 -13.61 23.59
N SER A 120 -14.83 -14.84 24.00
CA SER A 120 -15.91 -15.65 23.42
C SER A 120 -17.29 -15.33 23.98
N GLN A 121 -17.37 -14.53 25.06
CA GLN A 121 -18.64 -14.20 25.68
C GLN A 121 -19.53 -13.35 24.76
N PRO A 122 -20.84 -13.63 24.70
CA PRO A 122 -21.78 -12.79 23.98
C PRO A 122 -21.71 -11.34 24.46
N GLY A 123 -21.55 -10.40 23.53
CA GLY A 123 -21.49 -8.97 23.84
C GLY A 123 -20.10 -8.42 24.18
N PHE A 124 -19.07 -9.26 24.38
CA PHE A 124 -17.70 -8.77 24.62
C PHE A 124 -17.22 -7.87 23.48
N GLN A 125 -17.39 -8.31 22.23
CA GLN A 125 -17.00 -7.52 21.05
C GLN A 125 -17.74 -6.19 20.95
N GLU A 126 -19.02 -6.15 21.32
CA GLU A 126 -19.83 -4.93 21.30
C GLU A 126 -19.40 -3.97 22.41
N ALA A 127 -19.16 -4.49 23.62
CA ALA A 127 -18.63 -3.71 24.74
C ALA A 127 -17.25 -3.14 24.44
N PHE A 128 -16.36 -3.94 23.84
CA PHE A 128 -15.04 -3.51 23.41
C PHE A 128 -15.12 -2.44 22.30
N GLN A 129 -16.00 -2.62 21.32
CA GLN A 129 -16.23 -1.59 20.28
C GLN A 129 -16.73 -0.27 20.89
N ASN A 130 -17.65 -0.33 21.85
CA ASN A 130 -18.14 0.86 22.54
C ASN A 130 -17.04 1.55 23.36
N ASP A 131 -16.19 0.78 24.04
CA ASP A 131 -15.03 1.31 24.77
C ASP A 131 -14.01 1.96 23.83
N LEU A 132 -13.73 1.34 22.67
CA LEU A 132 -12.87 1.92 21.64
C LEU A 132 -13.42 3.25 21.11
N LEU A 133 -14.74 3.32 20.85
CA LEU A 133 -15.38 4.55 20.40
C LEU A 133 -15.39 5.65 21.48
N ALA A 134 -15.36 5.28 22.75
CA ALA A 134 -15.25 6.21 23.88
C ALA A 134 -13.81 6.75 24.08
N GLN A 135 -12.81 6.15 23.42
CA GLN A 135 -11.39 6.49 23.56
C GLN A 135 -10.80 7.01 22.23
N PRO A 136 -11.04 8.29 21.87
CA PRO A 136 -10.58 8.85 20.59
C PRO A 136 -9.06 8.81 20.42
N GLU A 137 -8.29 9.00 21.49
CA GLU A 137 -6.82 8.95 21.44
C GLU A 137 -6.28 7.56 21.06
N LEU A 138 -6.95 6.50 21.53
CA LEU A 138 -6.64 5.13 21.16
C LEU A 138 -6.96 4.88 19.68
N MET A 139 -8.09 5.41 19.18
CA MET A 139 -8.42 5.34 17.76
C MET A 139 -7.39 6.06 16.88
N ASP A 140 -6.90 7.23 17.31
CA ASP A 140 -5.84 7.95 16.59
C ASP A 140 -4.53 7.13 16.56
N THR A 141 -4.20 6.46 17.68
CA THR A 141 -3.02 5.60 17.76
C THR A 141 -3.15 4.37 16.85
N LEU A 142 -4.30 3.70 16.85
CA LEU A 142 -4.54 2.55 15.98
C LEU A 142 -4.54 2.93 14.49
N THR A 143 -5.14 4.06 14.14
CA THR A 143 -5.15 4.55 12.75
C THR A 143 -3.77 5.00 12.29
N ALA A 144 -2.95 5.59 13.18
CA ALA A 144 -1.54 5.88 12.89
C ALA A 144 -0.74 4.59 12.59
N GLY A 145 -1.06 3.49 13.27
CA GLY A 145 -0.51 2.15 13.02
C GLY A 145 -0.78 1.60 11.62
N MET A 146 -1.79 2.12 10.90
CA MET A 146 -2.10 1.70 9.52
C MET A 146 -1.13 2.27 8.48
N ALA A 147 -0.63 3.49 8.71
CA ALA A 147 -0.11 4.33 7.64
C ALA A 147 1.12 3.72 6.96
N TRP A 148 2.15 3.38 7.75
CA TRP A 148 3.40 2.81 7.24
C TRP A 148 3.24 1.41 6.67
N PRO A 149 2.60 0.45 7.36
CA PRO A 149 2.33 -0.87 6.79
C PRO A 149 1.58 -0.79 5.46
N SER A 150 0.56 0.05 5.38
CA SER A 150 -0.20 0.31 4.15
C SER A 150 0.69 0.85 3.02
N TRP A 151 1.58 1.80 3.32
CA TRP A 151 2.54 2.34 2.35
C TRP A 151 3.48 1.26 1.82
N PHE A 152 4.08 0.46 2.71
CA PHE A 152 4.96 -0.64 2.33
C PHE A 152 4.23 -1.69 1.48
N GLY A 153 3.02 -2.09 1.88
CA GLY A 153 2.23 -3.07 1.13
C GLY A 153 1.97 -2.63 -0.31
N PHE A 154 1.64 -1.35 -0.52
CA PHE A 154 1.47 -0.80 -1.86
C PHE A 154 2.79 -0.79 -2.65
N TRP A 155 3.82 -0.15 -2.11
CA TRP A 155 5.05 0.13 -2.85
C TRP A 155 5.92 -1.10 -3.07
N LEU A 156 5.88 -2.11 -2.19
CA LEU A 156 6.56 -3.39 -2.43
C LEU A 156 5.99 -4.12 -3.63
N VAL A 157 4.67 -4.18 -3.78
CA VAL A 157 4.03 -4.78 -4.96
C VAL A 157 4.42 -4.02 -6.23
N ILE A 158 4.35 -2.69 -6.20
CA ILE A 158 4.77 -1.86 -7.35
C ILE A 158 6.24 -2.12 -7.69
N ALA A 159 7.13 -2.21 -6.71
CA ALA A 159 8.54 -2.50 -6.92
C ALA A 159 8.76 -3.87 -7.58
N LEU A 160 8.05 -4.91 -7.15
CA LEU A 160 8.12 -6.25 -7.76
C LEU A 160 7.68 -6.23 -9.22
N PHE A 161 6.56 -5.56 -9.54
CA PHE A 161 6.13 -5.36 -10.92
C PHE A 161 7.10 -4.49 -11.72
N ALA A 162 7.72 -3.51 -11.09
CA ALA A 162 8.71 -2.66 -11.73
C ALA A 162 9.98 -3.41 -12.13
N ILE A 163 10.47 -4.29 -11.26
CA ILE A 163 11.58 -5.20 -11.58
C ILE A 163 11.20 -6.07 -12.78
N TRP A 164 9.98 -6.63 -12.80
CA TRP A 164 9.52 -7.46 -13.90
C TRP A 164 9.39 -6.68 -15.22
N PHE A 165 8.76 -5.51 -15.20
CA PHE A 165 8.54 -4.67 -16.39
C PHE A 165 9.85 -4.05 -16.91
N ALA A 166 10.80 -3.73 -16.03
CA ALA A 166 12.12 -3.24 -16.41
C ALA A 166 12.84 -4.22 -17.34
N ARG A 167 12.66 -5.53 -17.15
CA ARG A 167 13.29 -6.60 -17.94
C ARG A 167 12.64 -6.84 -19.32
N MET A 168 11.51 -6.21 -19.64
CA MET A 168 10.82 -6.41 -20.92
C MET A 168 11.58 -5.77 -22.09
N ARG A 169 12.03 -6.55 -23.06
CA ARG A 169 12.74 -6.02 -24.23
C ARG A 169 11.78 -5.56 -25.33
N PRO A 170 12.12 -4.50 -26.09
CA PRO A 170 11.41 -4.17 -27.32
C PRO A 170 11.48 -5.33 -28.32
N PRO A 171 10.49 -5.47 -29.22
CA PRO A 171 10.47 -6.54 -30.25
C PRO A 171 11.71 -6.52 -31.16
N ASN A 172 12.31 -5.34 -31.36
CA ASN A 172 13.44 -5.13 -32.27
C ASN A 172 14.80 -5.12 -31.55
N ALA A 173 14.87 -5.56 -30.29
CA ALA A 173 16.14 -5.64 -29.58
C ALA A 173 17.02 -6.72 -30.26
N PRO A 174 18.28 -6.41 -30.62
CA PRO A 174 19.17 -7.39 -31.23
C PRO A 174 19.27 -8.61 -30.31
N SER A 175 19.03 -9.80 -30.86
CA SER A 175 19.28 -11.05 -30.16
C SER A 175 20.76 -11.09 -29.83
N VAL A 176 21.11 -11.04 -28.54
CA VAL A 176 22.47 -11.36 -28.11
C VAL A 176 22.63 -12.84 -28.45
N SER A 177 23.33 -13.13 -29.55
CA SER A 177 23.81 -14.48 -29.82
C SER A 177 24.63 -14.88 -28.59
N PRO A 178 24.32 -15.99 -27.91
CA PRO A 178 25.25 -16.52 -26.93
C PRO A 178 26.52 -16.84 -27.69
N GLY A 179 27.56 -16.03 -27.48
CA GLY A 179 28.91 -16.36 -27.92
C GLY A 179 29.31 -17.62 -27.17
N VAL A 180 29.35 -18.73 -27.91
CA VAL A 180 30.03 -19.97 -27.54
C VAL A 180 31.53 -19.72 -27.59
#